data_AF-H0T3V1-F1
#
_entry.id   AF-H0T3V1-F1
#
_cell.length_a   1.000
_cell.length_b   1.000
_cell.length_c   1.000
_cell.angle_alpha   90.00
_cell.angle_beta   90.00
_cell.angle_gamma   90.00
#
_symmetry.space_group_name_H-M   'P 1'
#
loop_
_entity.id
_entity.type
_entity.pdbx_description
1 polymer ?
#
loop_
_entity_poly.entity_id
_entity_poly.type
_entity_poly.pdbx_seq_one_letter_code
_entity_poly.pdbx_strand_id
1 'polypeptide(L)'
;MARPKGKIRLVAEAAGLDHQTVRRALATADVDIEALDFDKAVQTVKAIADKDRVLGNATLGRGEGGDANTNALASARAEAERHRAEKLRLQNEKLAGSLISRDAVTETVVRLFGDLRVALMAVGVRLAPRVSGSTDQKVVARLIEDELRHTLITFADADRILRQIDDEALS
;
A
#
# COMPACT_ATOMS: atom_id res chain seq x y z
N MET A 1 11.17 -37.02 29.29
CA MET A 1 11.68 -35.70 29.71
C MET A 1 12.42 -35.07 28.53
N ALA A 2 11.92 -33.96 27.96
CA ALA A 2 12.52 -33.32 26.80
C ALA A 2 13.72 -32.45 27.22
N ARG A 3 14.84 -32.54 26.47
CA ARG A 3 16.04 -31.72 26.70
C ARG A 3 15.69 -30.22 26.65
N PRO A 4 16.28 -29.37 27.50
CA PRO A 4 16.06 -27.93 27.46
C PRO A 4 16.38 -27.37 26.07
N LYS A 5 15.44 -26.62 25.48
CA LYS A 5 15.63 -25.98 24.17
C LYS A 5 16.78 -24.97 24.30
N GLY A 6 17.85 -25.12 23.50
CA GLY A 6 18.96 -24.16 23.50
C GLY A 6 18.52 -22.76 23.08
N LYS A 7 19.17 -21.70 23.59
CA LYS A 7 18.82 -20.28 23.36
C LYS A 7 18.63 -19.92 21.88
N ILE A 8 19.44 -20.48 20.98
CA ILE A 8 19.34 -20.31 19.52
C ILE A 8 17.96 -20.74 18.99
N ARG A 9 17.41 -21.86 19.50
CA ARG A 9 16.12 -22.40 19.07
C ARG A 9 14.96 -21.51 19.49
N LEU A 10 15.06 -20.89 20.67
CA LEU A 10 14.05 -19.94 21.15
C LEU A 10 14.05 -18.65 20.30
N VAL A 11 15.24 -18.14 19.95
CA VAL A 11 15.38 -16.95 19.09
C VAL A 11 14.88 -17.25 17.67
N ALA A 12 15.16 -18.44 17.15
CA ALA A 12 14.68 -18.88 15.84
C ALA A 12 13.16 -19.00 15.76
N GLU A 13 12.53 -19.56 16.81
CA GLU A 13 11.07 -19.66 16.94
C GLU A 13 10.42 -18.26 17.00
N ALA A 14 11.01 -17.32 17.75
CA ALA A 14 10.53 -15.94 17.85
C ALA A 14 10.78 -15.07 16.60
N ALA A 15 11.83 -15.36 15.83
CA ALA A 15 12.14 -14.69 14.58
C ALA A 15 11.43 -15.31 13.36
N GLY A 16 10.92 -16.54 13.49
CA GLY A 16 10.34 -17.30 12.38
C GLY A 16 11.37 -17.67 11.32
N LEU A 17 12.58 -18.02 11.73
CA LEU A 17 13.73 -18.31 10.87
C LEU A 17 14.35 -19.67 11.23
N ASP A 18 15.10 -20.28 10.31
CA ASP A 18 15.84 -21.52 10.59
C ASP A 18 17.01 -21.29 11.57
N HIS A 19 17.34 -22.33 12.35
CA HIS A 19 18.40 -22.30 13.35
C HIS A 19 19.77 -21.91 12.76
N GLN A 20 20.08 -22.33 11.52
CA GLN A 20 21.35 -22.00 10.88
C GLN A 20 21.40 -20.53 10.47
N THR A 21 20.28 -19.96 10.04
CA THR A 21 20.15 -18.54 9.71
C THR A 21 20.40 -17.66 10.93
N VAL A 22 19.81 -18.02 12.08
CA VAL A 22 20.03 -17.31 13.35
C VAL A 22 21.51 -17.36 13.76
N ARG A 23 22.14 -18.53 13.69
CA ARG A 23 23.57 -18.67 14.02
C ARG A 23 24.46 -17.82 13.12
N ARG A 24 24.17 -17.78 11.81
CA ARG A 24 24.92 -16.95 10.86
C ARG A 24 24.71 -15.46 11.08
N ALA A 25 23.47 -15.04 11.36
CA ALA A 25 23.17 -13.64 11.63
C ALA A 25 23.92 -13.14 12.87
N LEU A 26 23.98 -13.95 13.92
CA LEU A 26 24.73 -13.62 15.14
C LEU A 26 26.25 -13.66 14.95
N ALA A 27 26.76 -14.63 14.19
CA ALA A 27 28.18 -14.65 13.81
C ALA A 27 28.58 -13.44 12.95
N THR A 28 27.68 -12.98 12.07
CA THR A 28 27.90 -11.77 11.26
C THR A 28 27.87 -10.50 12.11
N ALA A 29 27.07 -10.50 13.18
CA ALA A 29 27.03 -9.42 14.14
C ALA A 29 28.21 -9.43 15.13
N ASP A 30 29.06 -10.47 15.09
CA ASP A 30 30.11 -10.75 16.08
C ASP A 30 29.56 -10.78 17.53
N VAL A 31 28.36 -11.31 17.69
CA VAL A 31 27.69 -11.38 19.00
C VAL A 31 27.55 -12.82 19.47
N ASP A 32 28.04 -13.07 20.68
CA ASP A 32 27.80 -14.33 21.38
C ASP A 32 26.39 -14.36 21.98
N ILE A 33 25.64 -15.43 21.69
CA ILE A 33 24.28 -15.64 22.17
C ILE A 33 24.22 -15.88 23.67
N GLU A 34 25.35 -16.26 24.29
CA GLU A 34 25.42 -16.46 25.72
C GLU A 34 25.50 -15.14 26.51
N ALA A 35 26.06 -14.10 25.88
CA ALA A 35 26.27 -12.79 26.46
C ALA A 35 25.14 -11.78 26.17
N LEU A 36 24.31 -12.02 25.15
CA LEU A 36 23.26 -11.09 24.73
C LEU A 36 21.89 -11.40 25.38
N ASP A 37 21.15 -10.34 25.70
CA ASP A 37 19.75 -10.42 26.10
C ASP A 37 18.86 -10.95 24.95
N PHE A 38 17.85 -11.74 25.28
CA PHE A 38 17.01 -12.46 24.32
C PHE A 38 16.32 -11.52 23.31
N ASP A 39 15.77 -10.42 23.80
CA ASP A 39 15.03 -9.47 22.96
C ASP A 39 15.95 -8.74 21.97
N LYS A 40 17.16 -8.40 22.42
CA LYS A 40 18.19 -7.80 21.57
C LYS A 40 18.65 -8.78 20.50
N ALA A 41 18.81 -10.06 20.84
CA ALA A 41 19.19 -11.10 19.88
C ALA A 41 18.14 -11.25 18.76
N VAL A 42 16.86 -11.25 19.11
CA VAL A 42 15.77 -11.32 18.11
C VAL A 42 15.77 -10.09 17.20
N GLN A 43 15.99 -8.89 17.74
CA GLN A 43 16.05 -7.66 16.94
C GLN A 43 17.25 -7.64 15.99
N THR A 44 18.44 -7.99 16.48
CA THR A 44 19.66 -8.07 15.65
C THR A 44 19.48 -9.10 14.52
N VAL A 45 18.90 -10.26 14.82
CA VAL A 45 18.64 -11.30 13.83
C VAL A 45 17.63 -10.82 12.79
N LYS A 46 16.53 -10.15 13.19
CA LYS A 46 15.54 -9.61 12.23
C LYS A 46 16.12 -8.47 11.37
N ALA A 47 17.03 -7.66 11.91
CA ALA A 47 17.67 -6.58 11.17
C ALA A 47 18.65 -7.11 10.09
N ILE A 48 19.33 -8.21 10.37
CA ILE A 48 20.36 -8.79 9.49
C ILE A 48 19.78 -9.82 8.52
N ALA A 49 18.85 -10.65 9.01
CA ALA A 49 18.18 -11.68 8.23
C ALA A 49 16.95 -11.11 7.56
N ASP A 50 17.17 -10.37 6.47
CA ASP A 50 16.11 -9.97 5.57
C ASP A 50 15.45 -11.23 5.00
N LYS A 51 14.16 -11.44 5.31
CA LYS A 51 13.40 -12.65 4.94
C LYS A 51 13.44 -12.91 3.42
N ASP A 52 13.55 -11.85 2.62
CA ASP A 52 13.61 -11.92 1.16
C ASP A 52 15.01 -12.26 0.60
N ARG A 53 16.06 -12.11 1.41
CA ARG A 53 17.46 -12.42 1.06
C ARG A 53 17.85 -13.85 1.42
N VAL A 54 17.28 -14.40 2.49
CA VAL A 54 17.67 -15.71 3.06
C VAL A 54 17.20 -16.90 2.21
N LEU A 55 16.12 -16.76 1.44
CA LEU A 55 15.64 -17.80 0.52
C LEU A 55 16.63 -18.13 -0.62
N GLY A 56 17.60 -17.25 -0.90
CA GLY A 56 18.55 -17.41 -2.02
C GLY A 56 19.74 -18.33 -1.77
N ASN A 57 19.95 -18.82 -0.54
CA ASN A 57 21.21 -19.49 -0.14
C ASN A 57 21.08 -20.99 0.16
N ALA A 58 19.90 -21.58 0.02
CA ALA A 58 19.65 -23.01 0.29
C ALA A 58 20.17 -23.96 -0.81
N THR A 59 20.73 -23.44 -1.91
CA THR A 59 21.11 -24.24 -3.11
C THR A 59 22.57 -24.05 -3.51
N LEU A 60 23.49 -23.80 -2.57
CA LEU A 60 24.91 -24.05 -2.80
C LEU A 60 25.18 -25.55 -2.62
N GLY A 61 24.79 -26.33 -3.63
CA GLY A 61 25.07 -27.76 -3.71
C GLY A 61 26.58 -28.02 -3.74
N ARG A 62 27.13 -28.48 -2.61
CA ARG A 62 28.42 -29.18 -2.57
C ARG A 62 28.20 -30.66 -2.92
N GLY A 63 27.76 -30.93 -4.15
CA GLY A 63 27.63 -32.26 -4.71
C GLY A 63 28.06 -32.25 -6.17
N GLU A 64 28.87 -33.25 -6.57
CA GLU A 64 29.36 -33.47 -7.94
C GLU A 64 28.22 -33.70 -8.93
N GLY A 65 27.58 -32.63 -9.41
CA GLY A 65 26.53 -32.73 -10.44
C GLY A 65 26.16 -31.39 -11.09
N GLY A 66 27.00 -30.37 -10.95
CA GLY A 66 26.68 -29.00 -11.33
C GLY A 66 27.32 -28.55 -12.63
N ASP A 67 26.86 -29.05 -13.78
CA ASP A 67 27.34 -28.51 -15.08
C ASP A 67 26.24 -28.09 -16.06
N ALA A 68 24.96 -28.39 -15.80
CA ALA A 68 23.87 -28.00 -16.70
C ALA A 68 22.92 -26.93 -16.15
N ASN A 69 22.90 -26.69 -14.83
CA ASN A 69 21.83 -25.93 -14.17
C ASN A 69 22.25 -24.54 -13.63
N THR A 70 23.54 -24.20 -13.75
CA THR A 70 24.11 -22.92 -13.31
C THR A 70 23.61 -21.75 -14.16
N ASN A 71 23.42 -21.96 -15.48
CA ASN A 71 22.86 -20.94 -16.37
C ASN A 71 21.38 -20.66 -16.10
N ALA A 72 20.58 -21.69 -15.81
CA ALA A 72 19.15 -21.55 -15.49
C ALA A 72 18.93 -20.88 -14.12
N LEU A 73 19.78 -21.17 -13.14
CA LEU A 73 19.77 -20.47 -11.84
C LEU A 73 20.25 -19.02 -11.95
N ALA A 74 21.25 -18.75 -12.78
CA ALA A 74 21.72 -17.39 -13.05
C ALA A 74 20.66 -16.55 -13.77
N SER A 75 19.96 -17.13 -14.76
CA SER A 75 18.86 -16.45 -15.46
C SER A 75 17.68 -16.20 -14.54
N ALA A 76 17.27 -17.19 -13.73
CA ALA A 76 16.17 -17.01 -12.77
C ALA A 76 16.49 -15.94 -11.70
N ARG A 77 17.75 -15.83 -11.26
CA ARG A 77 18.21 -14.75 -10.38
C ARG A 77 18.18 -13.40 -11.08
N ALA A 78 18.63 -13.32 -12.32
CA ALA A 78 18.58 -12.09 -13.11
C ALA A 78 17.13 -11.62 -13.34
N GLU A 79 16.19 -12.54 -13.59
CA GLU A 79 14.77 -12.24 -13.72
C GLU A 79 14.16 -11.77 -12.39
N ALA A 80 14.47 -12.44 -11.28
CA ALA A 80 14.01 -12.03 -9.95
C ALA A 80 14.52 -10.63 -9.58
N GLU A 81 15.78 -10.31 -9.87
CA GLU A 81 16.35 -8.99 -9.66
C GLU A 81 15.73 -7.93 -10.58
N ARG A 82 15.42 -8.27 -11.84
CA ARG A 82 14.67 -7.38 -12.75
C ARG A 82 13.28 -7.07 -12.21
N HIS A 83 12.53 -8.07 -11.75
CA HIS A 83 11.21 -7.87 -11.17
C HIS A 83 11.26 -7.06 -9.86
N ARG A 84 12.31 -7.25 -9.04
CA ARG A 84 12.55 -6.42 -7.84
C ARG A 84 12.83 -4.98 -8.21
N ALA A 85 13.72 -4.75 -9.19
CA ALA A 85 14.04 -3.41 -9.68
C ALA A 85 12.79 -2.71 -10.26
N GLU A 86 11.95 -3.45 -11.01
CA GLU A 86 10.71 -2.92 -11.56
C GLU A 86 9.68 -2.62 -10.47
N LYS A 87 9.54 -3.48 -9.45
CA LYS A 87 8.72 -3.21 -8.27
C LYS A 87 9.17 -1.95 -7.54
N LEU A 88 10.48 -1.79 -7.31
CA LEU A 88 11.05 -0.59 -6.70
C LEU A 88 10.81 0.65 -7.57
N ARG A 89 10.94 0.55 -8.89
CA ARG A 89 10.62 1.63 -9.83
C ARG A 89 9.16 2.07 -9.70
N LEU A 90 8.23 1.12 -9.73
CA LEU A 90 6.79 1.40 -9.60
C LEU A 90 6.44 1.96 -8.22
N GLN A 91 7.09 1.49 -7.15
CA GLN A 91 6.92 2.06 -5.81
C GLN A 91 7.44 3.49 -5.74
N ASN A 92 8.60 3.78 -6.32
CA ASN A 92 9.15 5.12 -6.40
C ASN A 92 8.27 6.06 -7.24
N GLU A 93 7.73 5.59 -8.37
CA GLU A 93 6.79 6.35 -9.20
C GLU A 93 5.46 6.61 -8.49
N LYS A 94 4.97 5.66 -7.69
CA LYS A 94 3.80 5.87 -6.83
C LYS A 94 4.08 6.90 -5.73
N LEU A 95 5.25 6.83 -5.08
CA LEU A 95 5.67 7.80 -4.06
C LEU A 95 5.94 9.20 -4.64
N ALA A 96 6.43 9.26 -5.88
CA ALA A 96 6.62 10.50 -6.62
C ALA A 96 5.30 11.12 -7.12
N GLY A 97 4.17 10.44 -6.92
CA GLY A 97 2.84 10.90 -7.35
C GLY A 97 2.59 10.79 -8.86
N SER A 98 3.50 10.18 -9.63
CA SER A 98 3.32 9.99 -11.08
C SER A 98 2.41 8.82 -11.43
N LEU A 99 2.12 7.93 -10.46
CA LEU A 99 1.17 6.83 -10.60
C LEU A 99 0.04 6.95 -9.58
N ILE A 100 -1.19 7.15 -10.07
CA ILE A 100 -2.41 7.13 -9.26
C ILE A 100 -3.06 5.75 -9.41
N SER A 101 -3.52 5.17 -8.30
CA SER A 101 -4.28 3.92 -8.34
C SER A 101 -5.61 4.10 -9.06
N ARG A 102 -5.89 3.22 -10.03
CA ARG A 102 -7.18 3.22 -10.73
C ARG A 102 -8.36 3.03 -9.78
N ASP A 103 -8.21 2.19 -8.77
CA ASP A 103 -9.28 1.91 -7.81
C ASP A 103 -9.59 3.14 -6.97
N ALA A 104 -8.55 3.88 -6.54
CA ALA A 104 -8.72 5.12 -5.79
C ALA A 104 -9.42 6.20 -6.62
N VAL A 105 -9.08 6.34 -7.91
CA VAL A 105 -9.79 7.25 -8.82
C VAL A 105 -11.26 6.83 -8.95
N THR A 106 -11.51 5.54 -9.12
CA THR A 106 -12.87 5.01 -9.30
C THR A 106 -13.74 5.28 -8.07
N GLU A 107 -13.21 5.02 -6.88
CA GLU A 107 -13.89 5.28 -5.62
C GLU A 107 -14.20 6.77 -5.44
N THR A 108 -13.22 7.64 -5.71
CA THR A 108 -13.39 9.10 -5.66
C THR A 108 -14.49 9.56 -6.61
N VAL A 109 -14.50 9.06 -7.85
CA VAL A 109 -15.52 9.39 -8.85
C VAL A 109 -16.90 8.92 -8.38
N VAL A 110 -17.03 7.68 -7.90
CA VAL A 110 -18.30 7.14 -7.41
C VAL A 110 -18.86 8.00 -6.28
N ARG A 111 -18.02 8.40 -5.33
CA ARG A 111 -18.42 9.29 -4.23
C ARG A 111 -18.87 10.66 -4.75
N LEU A 112 -18.07 11.30 -5.59
CA LEU A 112 -18.39 12.63 -6.16
C LEU A 112 -19.74 12.62 -6.89
N PHE A 113 -20.01 11.58 -7.68
CA PHE A 113 -21.30 11.42 -8.36
C PHE A 113 -22.45 11.12 -7.39
N GLY A 114 -22.17 10.41 -6.29
CA GLY A 114 -23.11 10.21 -5.20
C GLY A 114 -23.55 11.54 -4.58
N ASP A 115 -22.59 12.39 -4.21
CA ASP A 115 -22.85 13.70 -3.61
C ASP A 115 -23.58 14.63 -4.58
N LEU A 116 -23.17 14.65 -5.85
CA LEU A 116 -23.85 15.41 -6.90
C LEU A 116 -25.31 14.97 -7.05
N ARG A 117 -25.57 13.66 -7.06
CA ARG A 117 -26.93 13.13 -7.15
C ARG A 117 -27.79 13.61 -5.97
N VAL A 118 -27.28 13.49 -4.75
CA VAL A 118 -27.98 13.95 -3.54
C VAL A 118 -28.28 15.44 -3.63
N ALA A 119 -27.29 16.24 -4.02
CA ALA A 119 -27.43 17.69 -4.16
C ALA A 119 -28.49 18.08 -5.21
N LEU A 120 -28.53 17.39 -6.34
CA LEU A 120 -29.53 17.59 -7.40
C LEU A 120 -30.92 17.17 -6.96
N MET A 121 -31.08 16.05 -6.24
CA MET A 121 -32.39 15.64 -5.72
C MET A 121 -32.94 16.64 -4.69
N ALA A 122 -32.05 17.28 -3.93
CA ALA A 122 -32.43 18.31 -2.95
C ALA A 122 -32.88 19.64 -3.60
N VAL A 123 -32.60 19.88 -4.88
CA VAL A 123 -33.04 21.10 -5.61
C VAL A 123 -34.54 21.30 -5.50
N GLY A 124 -35.33 20.24 -5.74
CA GLY A 124 -36.79 20.34 -5.70
C GLY A 124 -37.32 20.80 -4.35
N VAL A 125 -36.72 20.30 -3.26
CA VAL A 125 -37.10 20.66 -1.88
C VAL A 125 -36.77 22.12 -1.59
N ARG A 126 -35.58 22.60 -2.00
CA ARG A 126 -35.18 24.00 -1.79
C ARG A 126 -35.98 24.98 -2.64
N LEU A 127 -36.37 24.55 -3.83
CA LEU A 127 -37.07 25.39 -4.81
C LEU A 127 -38.58 25.47 -4.57
N ALA A 128 -39.19 24.40 -4.03
CA ALA A 128 -40.63 24.31 -3.77
C ALA A 128 -41.24 25.56 -3.10
N PRO A 129 -40.68 26.11 -1.99
CA PRO A 129 -41.25 27.32 -1.37
C PRO A 129 -41.11 28.59 -2.20
N ARG A 130 -40.14 28.65 -3.12
CA ARG A 130 -39.91 29.81 -4.00
C ARG A 130 -40.83 29.81 -5.21
N VAL A 131 -41.23 28.61 -5.66
CA VAL A 131 -42.08 28.41 -6.85
C VAL A 131 -43.56 28.35 -6.50
N SER A 132 -43.93 27.93 -5.28
CA SER A 132 -45.33 27.75 -4.87
C SER A 132 -46.20 29.01 -4.99
N GLY A 133 -45.60 30.20 -4.89
CA GLY A 133 -46.29 31.48 -5.05
C GLY A 133 -46.23 32.09 -6.47
N SER A 134 -45.54 31.45 -7.41
CA SER A 134 -45.30 32.01 -8.74
C SER A 134 -46.21 31.36 -9.78
N THR A 135 -47.04 32.17 -10.45
CA THR A 135 -47.93 31.74 -11.53
C THR A 135 -47.34 31.99 -12.93
N ASP A 136 -46.30 32.82 -13.03
CA ASP A 136 -45.59 33.07 -14.29
C ASP A 136 -44.58 31.95 -14.59
N GLN A 137 -44.83 31.22 -15.68
CA GLN A 137 -43.98 30.13 -16.15
C GLN A 137 -42.54 30.57 -16.45
N LYS A 138 -42.31 31.80 -16.93
CA LYS A 138 -40.96 32.30 -17.22
C LYS A 138 -40.16 32.51 -15.95
N VAL A 139 -40.81 33.00 -14.90
CA VAL A 139 -40.19 33.18 -13.58
C VAL A 139 -39.85 31.82 -12.98
N VAL A 140 -40.76 30.86 -13.05
CA VAL A 140 -40.51 29.49 -12.56
C VAL A 140 -39.33 28.84 -13.29
N ALA A 141 -39.26 28.95 -14.62
CA ALA A 141 -38.15 28.41 -15.40
C ALA A 141 -36.79 29.03 -15.00
N ARG A 142 -36.73 30.36 -14.83
CA ARG A 142 -35.51 31.04 -14.36
C ARG A 142 -35.10 30.57 -12.96
N LEU A 143 -36.05 30.46 -12.03
CA LEU A 143 -35.77 29.99 -10.68
C LEU A 143 -35.20 28.56 -10.67
N ILE A 144 -35.72 27.67 -11.53
CA ILE A 144 -35.18 26.33 -11.71
C ILE A 144 -33.75 26.38 -12.27
N GLU A 145 -33.53 27.18 -13.33
CA GLU A 145 -32.22 27.29 -13.97
C GLU A 145 -31.15 27.85 -13.02
N ASP A 146 -31.49 28.90 -12.26
CA ASP A 146 -30.59 29.52 -11.30
C ASP A 146 -30.19 28.54 -10.19
N GLU A 147 -31.15 27.77 -9.68
CA GLU A 147 -30.88 26.79 -8.62
C GLU A 147 -30.05 25.59 -9.11
N LEU A 148 -30.32 25.12 -10.33
CA LEU A 148 -29.49 24.09 -10.97
C LEU A 148 -28.07 24.60 -11.21
N ARG A 149 -27.94 25.81 -11.74
CA ARG A 149 -26.64 26.45 -11.98
C ARG A 149 -25.86 26.60 -10.68
N HIS A 150 -26.49 27.09 -9.61
CA HIS A 150 -25.87 27.23 -8.31
C HIS A 150 -25.38 25.87 -7.76
N THR A 151 -26.22 24.84 -7.87
CA THR A 151 -25.87 23.48 -7.44
C THR A 151 -24.67 22.96 -8.24
N LEU A 152 -24.69 23.08 -9.58
CA LEU A 152 -23.62 22.57 -10.45
C LEU A 152 -22.31 23.35 -10.30
N ILE A 153 -22.35 24.67 -10.08
CA ILE A 153 -21.14 25.49 -9.83
C ILE A 153 -20.36 24.97 -8.62
N THR A 154 -21.05 24.48 -7.59
CA THR A 154 -20.43 23.92 -6.39
C THR A 154 -19.52 22.72 -6.72
N PHE A 155 -19.83 21.98 -7.79
CA PHE A 155 -19.07 20.82 -8.27
C PHE A 155 -18.18 21.14 -9.49
N ALA A 156 -18.21 22.37 -10.01
CA ALA A 156 -17.42 22.77 -11.17
C ALA A 156 -16.01 23.25 -10.79
N ASP A 157 -15.76 23.57 -9.52
CA ASP A 157 -14.47 24.01 -9.02
C ASP A 157 -13.54 22.81 -8.76
N ALA A 158 -12.66 22.55 -9.74
CA ALA A 158 -11.68 21.48 -9.66
C ALA A 158 -10.72 21.66 -8.48
N ASP A 159 -10.31 22.90 -8.15
CA ASP A 159 -9.36 23.16 -7.08
C ASP A 159 -9.96 22.90 -5.71
N ARG A 160 -11.26 23.14 -5.55
CA ARG A 160 -12.00 22.78 -4.33
C ARG A 160 -12.11 21.26 -4.17
N ILE A 161 -12.41 20.55 -5.25
CA ILE A 161 -12.53 19.08 -5.22
C ILE A 161 -11.17 18.46 -4.87
N LEU A 162 -10.08 18.94 -5.49
CA LEU A 162 -8.73 18.48 -5.20
C LEU A 162 -8.35 18.71 -3.74
N ARG A 163 -8.64 19.90 -3.19
CA ARG A 163 -8.41 20.19 -1.76
C ARG A 163 -9.19 19.25 -0.83
N GLN A 164 -10.45 18.95 -1.14
CA GLN A 164 -11.23 18.00 -0.33
C GLN A 164 -10.65 16.58 -0.36
N ILE A 165 -10.11 16.16 -1.51
CA ILE A 165 -9.43 14.86 -1.63
C ILE A 165 -8.13 14.86 -0.81
N ASP A 166 -7.35 15.94 -0.86
CA ASP A 166 -6.10 16.06 -0.12
C ASP A 166 -6.32 16.10 1.41
N ASP A 167 -7.33 16.84 1.88
CA ASP A 167 -7.67 16.94 3.30
C ASP A 167 -8.11 15.58 3.88
N GLU A 168 -8.87 14.78 3.12
CA GLU A 168 -9.26 13.44 3.52
C GLU A 168 -8.12 12.43 3.46
N ALA A 169 -7.19 12.56 2.51
CA ALA A 169 -6.00 11.70 2.45
C ALA A 169 -5.05 11.91 3.63
N LEU A 170 -5.13 13.07 4.30
CA LEU A 170 -4.33 13.46 5.45
C LEU A 170 -5.00 13.18 6.81
N SER A 171 -6.29 12.80 6.84
CA SER A 171 -7.07 12.52 8.07
C SER A 171 -7.13 11.03 8.36
#